data_AF-A0A5P9FMF4-F1
#
_entry.id   AF-A0A5P9FMF4-F1
#
_cell.length_a   1.000
_cell.length_b   1.000
_cell.length_c   1.000
_cell.angle_alpha   90.00
_cell.angle_beta   90.00
_cell.angle_gamma   90.00
#
_symmetry.space_group_name_H-M   'P 1'
#
loop_
_entity.id
_entity.type
_entity.pdbx_description
1 polymer ?
#
loop_
_entity_poly.entity_id
_entity_poly.type
_entity_poly.pdbx_seq_one_letter_code
_entity_poly.pdbx_strand_id
1 'polypeptide(L)'
;MTDTSTQALQSVVTSVLEETVQDWDLEIEGGIGAGTTLIEDLEFESIDVVQFCVAIEQKLGRKGLPFEKLFIQDGAYVDDVSVTDVVGFLQEELQAA
;
A
#
# COMPACT_ATOMS: atom_id res chain seq x y z
N MET A 1 15.58 6.22 13.07
CA MET A 1 15.58 6.19 11.60
C MET A 1 14.55 5.16 11.20
N THR A 2 13.57 5.51 10.38
CA THR A 2 12.58 4.55 9.86
C THR A 2 13.34 3.50 9.04
N ASP A 3 13.14 2.22 9.31
CA ASP A 3 13.75 1.13 8.54
C ASP A 3 13.07 1.08 7.17
N THR A 4 13.85 1.28 6.10
CA THR A 4 13.36 1.33 4.71
C THR A 4 13.74 0.09 3.91
N SER A 5 14.16 -0.98 4.59
CA SER A 5 14.35 -2.29 3.93
C SER A 5 13.03 -2.79 3.35
N THR A 6 13.10 -3.57 2.25
CA THR A 6 11.92 -4.16 1.60
C THR A 6 11.05 -4.92 2.60
N GLN A 7 11.67 -5.69 3.50
CA GLN A 7 10.95 -6.46 4.51
C GLN A 7 10.22 -5.56 5.52
N ALA A 8 10.87 -4.48 5.99
CA ALA A 8 10.25 -3.55 6.92
C ALA A 8 9.07 -2.81 6.26
N LEU A 9 9.23 -2.35 5.03
CA LEU A 9 8.16 -1.67 4.28
C LEU A 9 7.01 -2.61 3.95
N GLN A 10 7.29 -3.84 3.54
CA GLN A 10 6.26 -4.85 3.33
C GLN A 10 5.48 -5.09 4.63
N SER A 11 6.15 -5.22 5.77
CA SER A 11 5.46 -5.40 7.06
C SER A 11 4.60 -4.19 7.44
N VAL A 12 5.01 -2.97 7.10
CA VAL A 12 4.19 -1.77 7.31
C VAL A 12 2.95 -1.82 6.42
N VAL A 13 3.14 -2.08 5.13
CA VAL A 13 2.05 -2.14 4.14
C VAL A 13 1.03 -3.21 4.52
N THR A 14 1.46 -4.44 4.76
CA THR A 14 0.53 -5.53 5.12
C THR A 14 -0.18 -5.25 6.43
N SER A 15 0.51 -4.70 7.44
CA SER A 15 -0.12 -4.36 8.72
C SER A 15 -1.18 -3.25 8.58
N VAL A 16 -0.97 -2.26 7.71
CA VAL A 16 -2.01 -1.23 7.46
C VAL A 16 -3.19 -1.85 6.72
N LEU A 17 -2.95 -2.72 5.74
CA LEU A 17 -4.02 -3.40 5.02
C LEU A 17 -4.85 -4.29 5.96
N GLU A 18 -4.19 -5.10 6.78
CA GLU A 18 -4.83 -5.94 7.81
C GLU A 18 -5.68 -5.11 8.77
N GLU A 19 -5.17 -3.96 9.23
CA GLU A 19 -5.92 -3.03 10.08
C GLU A 19 -7.13 -2.41 9.35
N THR A 20 -7.01 -2.16 8.04
CA THR A 20 -8.07 -1.55 7.22
C THR A 20 -9.21 -2.52 6.98
N VAL A 21 -8.89 -3.78 6.65
CA VAL A 21 -9.90 -4.81 6.31
C VAL A 21 -10.30 -5.70 7.48
N GLN A 22 -9.81 -5.41 8.69
CA GLN A 22 -10.01 -6.28 9.87
C GLN A 22 -11.49 -6.60 10.15
N ASP A 23 -12.37 -5.62 9.90
CA ASP A 23 -13.81 -5.72 10.14
C ASP A 23 -14.59 -6.06 8.85
N TRP A 24 -13.88 -6.31 7.75
CA TRP A 24 -14.46 -6.70 6.48
C TRP A 24 -14.53 -8.24 6.46
N ASP A 25 -15.63 -8.79 5.97
CA ASP A 25 -15.86 -10.24 5.92
C ASP A 25 -15.13 -10.88 4.73
N LEU A 26 -13.83 -10.58 4.59
CA LEU A 26 -12.97 -11.07 3.50
C LEU A 26 -12.28 -12.38 3.89
N GLU A 27 -12.45 -13.40 3.05
CA GLU A 27 -11.76 -14.68 3.20
C GLU A 27 -10.52 -14.73 2.28
N ILE A 28 -9.36 -14.32 2.80
CA ILE A 28 -8.09 -14.36 2.05
C ILE A 28 -7.25 -15.54 2.52
N GLU A 29 -7.13 -16.56 1.67
CA GLU A 29 -6.36 -17.75 1.97
C GLU A 29 -4.87 -17.43 2.13
N GLY A 30 -4.30 -17.70 3.32
CA GLY A 30 -2.91 -17.39 3.63
C GLY A 30 -2.64 -15.95 4.07
N GLY A 31 -3.68 -15.11 4.16
CA GLY A 31 -3.60 -13.72 4.59
C GLY A 31 -3.05 -12.77 3.53
N ILE A 32 -2.85 -11.51 3.91
CA ILE A 32 -2.36 -10.47 3.01
C ILE A 32 -0.86 -10.67 2.76
N GLY A 33 -0.50 -10.85 1.50
CA GLY A 33 0.87 -11.14 1.06
C GLY A 33 1.36 -10.20 -0.04
N ALA A 34 2.58 -10.44 -0.52
CA ALA A 34 3.23 -9.58 -1.52
C ALA A 34 2.45 -9.47 -2.84
N GLY A 35 1.70 -10.50 -3.22
CA GLY A 35 0.88 -10.54 -4.43
C GLY A 35 -0.55 -10.04 -4.25
N THR A 36 -0.99 -9.78 -3.01
CA THR A 36 -2.36 -9.33 -2.75
C THR A 36 -2.58 -7.96 -3.38
N THR A 37 -3.69 -7.80 -4.10
CA THR A 37 -4.04 -6.55 -4.77
C THR A 37 -5.09 -5.74 -4.01
N LEU A 38 -5.09 -4.42 -4.19
CA LEU A 38 -5.98 -3.53 -3.44
C LEU A 38 -7.43 -3.66 -3.88
N ILE A 39 -7.70 -3.86 -5.18
CA ILE A 39 -9.07 -3.84 -5.70
C ILE A 39 -9.59 -5.26 -5.92
N GLU A 40 -8.89 -6.10 -6.67
CA GLU A 40 -9.37 -7.46 -7.00
C GLU A 40 -9.43 -8.36 -5.76
N ASP A 41 -8.42 -8.35 -4.90
CA ASP A 41 -8.39 -9.20 -3.70
C ASP A 41 -9.02 -8.54 -2.47
N LEU A 42 -8.78 -7.24 -2.25
CA LEU A 42 -9.24 -6.54 -1.04
C LEU A 42 -10.52 -5.74 -1.22
N GLU A 43 -11.09 -5.69 -2.43
CA GLU A 43 -12.32 -4.97 -2.75
C GLU A 43 -12.29 -3.48 -2.36
N PHE A 44 -11.11 -2.83 -2.35
CA PHE A 44 -11.02 -1.40 -2.00
C PHE A 44 -11.82 -0.53 -2.96
N GLU A 45 -12.62 0.37 -2.41
CA GLU A 45 -13.15 1.50 -3.16
C GLU A 45 -12.14 2.67 -3.17
N SER A 46 -12.41 3.70 -3.99
CA SER A 46 -11.55 4.88 -4.08
C SER A 46 -11.29 5.56 -2.73
N ILE A 47 -12.26 5.49 -1.81
CA ILE A 47 -12.10 6.09 -0.48
C ILE A 47 -11.13 5.29 0.40
N ASP A 48 -11.12 3.97 0.28
CA ASP A 48 -10.27 3.07 1.06
C ASP A 48 -8.81 3.21 0.63
N VAL A 49 -8.58 3.34 -0.69
CA VAL A 49 -7.27 3.65 -1.26
C VAL A 49 -6.69 4.94 -0.64
N VAL A 50 -7.48 6.00 -0.56
CA VAL A 50 -7.04 7.28 0.01
C VAL A 50 -6.72 7.12 1.51
N GLN A 51 -7.57 6.42 2.26
CA GLN A 51 -7.34 6.17 3.69
C GLN A 51 -6.09 5.31 3.93
N PHE A 52 -5.88 4.30 3.11
CA PHE A 52 -4.70 3.44 3.14
C PHE A 52 -3.41 4.23 2.92
N CYS A 53 -3.35 5.08 1.90
CA CYS A 53 -2.22 5.98 1.66
C CYS A 53 -1.92 6.87 2.88
N VAL A 54 -2.95 7.48 3.47
CA VAL A 54 -2.83 8.31 4.67
C VAL A 54 -2.33 7.51 5.88
N ALA A 55 -2.81 6.27 6.05
CA ALA A 55 -2.40 5.41 7.16
C ALA A 55 -0.93 4.98 7.03
N ILE A 56 -0.44 4.70 5.81
CA ILE A 56 0.99 4.45 5.55
C ILE A 56 1.82 5.67 5.97
N GLU A 57 1.44 6.87 5.53
CA GLU A 57 2.14 8.11 5.88
C GLU A 57 2.26 8.30 7.41
N GLN A 58 1.17 8.06 8.13
CA GLN A 58 1.14 8.14 9.57
C GLN A 58 2.06 7.12 10.22
N LYS A 59 2.04 5.86 9.75
CA LYS A 59 2.84 4.76 10.32
C LYS A 59 4.33 4.94 10.04
N LEU A 60 4.70 5.52 8.90
CA LEU A 60 6.09 5.84 8.55
C LEU A 60 6.58 7.17 9.13
N GLY A 61 5.67 8.01 9.64
CA GLY A 61 5.99 9.37 10.10
C GLY A 61 6.45 10.28 8.96
N ARG A 62 5.98 10.03 7.73
CA ARG A 62 6.34 10.76 6.51
C ARG A 62 5.06 11.27 5.86
N LYS A 63 5.06 12.53 5.42
CA LYS A 63 3.89 13.17 4.80
C LYS A 63 4.23 13.63 3.38
N GLY A 64 3.22 13.70 2.53
CA GLY A 64 3.34 14.18 1.16
C GLY A 64 4.05 13.18 0.25
N LEU A 65 3.89 11.88 0.51
CA LEU A 65 4.33 10.84 -0.42
C LEU A 65 3.45 10.92 -1.69
N PRO A 66 4.04 10.94 -2.89
CA PRO A 66 3.30 11.16 -4.14
C PRO A 66 2.62 9.88 -4.64
N PHE A 67 1.67 9.36 -3.85
CA PHE A 67 0.95 8.11 -4.17
C PHE A 67 0.18 8.16 -5.49
N GLU A 68 -0.09 9.34 -6.05
CA GLU A 68 -0.64 9.48 -7.40
C GLU A 68 0.20 8.77 -8.46
N LYS A 69 1.53 8.66 -8.26
CA LYS A 69 2.43 7.94 -9.17
C LYS A 69 2.20 6.43 -9.16
N LEU A 70 1.63 5.89 -8.08
CA LEU A 70 1.31 4.46 -7.96
C LEU A 70 0.05 4.11 -8.77
N PHE A 71 -0.89 5.04 -8.87
CA PHE A 71 -2.17 4.85 -9.57
C PHE A 71 -2.17 5.39 -10.99
N ILE A 72 -1.12 6.10 -11.41
CA ILE A 72 -0.98 6.65 -12.76
C ILE A 72 0.38 6.24 -13.34
N GLN A 73 0.34 5.40 -14.38
CA GLN A 73 1.51 4.98 -15.13
C GLN A 73 1.40 5.44 -16.59
N ASP A 74 2.43 6.12 -17.09
CA ASP A 74 2.48 6.66 -18.47
C ASP A 74 1.25 7.50 -18.87
N GLY A 75 0.64 8.19 -17.90
CA GLY A 75 -0.53 9.04 -18.11
C GLY A 75 -1.88 8.29 -18.16
N ALA A 76 -1.89 6.98 -17.89
CA ALA A 76 -3.09 6.16 -17.75
C ALA A 76 -3.28 5.72 -16.30
N TYR A 77 -4.54 5.55 -15.89
CA TYR A 77 -4.86 4.96 -14.58
C TYR A 77 -4.49 3.48 -14.58
N VAL A 78 -3.88 3.05 -13.49
CA VAL A 78 -3.62 1.64 -13.22
C VAL A 78 -4.90 1.00 -12.71
N ASP A 79 -5.25 -0.17 -13.26
CA ASP A 79 -6.49 -0.86 -12.92
C ASP A 79 -6.45 -1.47 -11.51
N ASP A 80 -5.30 -1.97 -11.06
CA ASP A 80 -5.10 -2.49 -9.71
C ASP A 80 -3.61 -2.44 -9.29
N VAL A 81 -3.35 -2.44 -7.99
CA VAL A 81 -2.03 -2.29 -7.39
C VAL A 81 -1.80 -3.40 -6.38
N SER A 82 -0.64 -4.07 -6.45
CA SER A 82 -0.27 -5.09 -5.47
C SER A 82 0.51 -4.53 -4.29
N VAL A 83 0.60 -5.30 -3.20
CA VAL A 83 1.50 -4.99 -2.07
C VAL A 83 2.94 -4.78 -2.53
N THR A 84 3.43 -5.58 -3.49
CA THR A 84 4.78 -5.45 -4.04
C THR A 84 4.98 -4.09 -4.72
N ASP A 85 3.97 -3.61 -5.46
CA ASP A 85 4.03 -2.32 -6.15
C ASP A 85 4.09 -1.16 -5.15
N VAL A 86 3.25 -1.21 -4.09
CA VAL A 86 3.29 -0.22 -3.01
C VAL A 86 4.67 -0.19 -2.34
N VAL A 87 5.24 -1.36 -2.03
CA VAL A 87 6.56 -1.47 -1.41
C VAL A 87 7.64 -0.90 -2.33
N GLY A 88 7.61 -1.23 -3.63
CA GLY A 88 8.54 -0.70 -4.62
C GLY A 88 8.50 0.83 -4.68
N PHE A 89 7.31 1.40 -4.77
CA PHE A 89 7.10 2.85 -4.72
C PHE A 89 7.68 3.48 -3.44
N LEU A 90 7.39 2.90 -2.27
CA LEU A 90 7.90 3.42 -1.00
C LEU A 90 9.43 3.34 -0.92
N GLN A 91 10.04 2.28 -1.47
CA GLN A 91 11.49 2.17 -1.53
C GLN A 91 12.12 3.30 -2.35
N GLU A 92 11.55 3.59 -3.53
CA GLU A 92 12.06 4.65 -4.41
C GLU A 92 11.94 6.02 -3.75
N GLU A 93 10.77 6.37 -3.21
CA GLU A 93 10.52 7.69 -2.64
C GLU A 93 11.29 7.92 -1.32
N LEU A 94 11.50 6.88 -0.51
CA LEU A 94 12.24 7.00 0.75
C LEU A 94 13.76 6.94 0.59
N GLN A 95 14.28 6.42 -0.53
CA GLN A 95 15.70 6.49 -0.87
C GLN A 95 16.09 7.79 -1.57
N ALA A 96 15.14 8.43 -2.26
CA ALA A 96 15.36 9.69 -2.95
C ALA A 96 15.41 10.93 -2.02
N ALA A 97 15.06 10.77 -0.73
CA ALA A 97 14.95 11.84 0.28
C ALA A 97 16.11 11.86 1.30
#